data_AF-A0A7C4NTZ9-F1
#
_entry.id   AF-A0A7C4NTZ9-F1
#
_cell.length_a   1.000
_cell.length_b   1.000
_cell.length_c   1.000
_cell.angle_alpha   90.00
_cell.angle_beta   90.00
_cell.angle_gamma   90.00
#
_symmetry.space_group_name_H-M   'P 1'
#
loop_
_entity.id
_entity.type
_entity.pdbx_description
1 polymer ?
#
loop_
_entity_poly.entity_id
_entity_poly.type
_entity_poly.pdbx_seq_one_letter_code
_entity_poly.pdbx_strand_id
1 'polypeptide(L)'
;MPEELLQERTEEPTPRRREEARKRGQVVKSRELSSVAILGVGFFSFILLSYVFFHQFCLVFYKAFNSYYFDLNLATFLSLNKTIFLFVFKILLPYFLLISLVAIIVYLIQTGGGVWAEEVIGFKFERINPVEGFKRFFSLTALFELVKALLKILIIAGVTYWIVSKYMPNYFKTFWGRCSLFSIQF
;
A
#
# COMPACT_ATOMS: atom_id res chain seq x y z
N MET A 1 -2.04 -4.07 -48.49
CA MET A 1 -0.74 -4.75 -48.32
C MET A 1 -0.27 -4.54 -46.88
N PRO A 2 -0.58 -5.45 -45.94
CA PRO A 2 -0.12 -5.34 -44.54
C PRO A 2 0.73 -6.55 -44.16
N GLU A 3 2.00 -6.56 -44.56
CA GLU A 3 2.99 -7.60 -44.16
C GLU A 3 4.26 -7.03 -43.52
N GLU A 4 4.30 -5.75 -43.13
CA GLU A 4 5.51 -5.14 -42.52
C GLU A 4 5.56 -5.21 -40.97
N LEU A 5 4.52 -5.72 -40.30
CA LEU A 5 4.43 -5.70 -38.82
C LEU A 5 5.02 -6.94 -38.11
N LEU A 6 5.46 -7.96 -38.85
CA LEU A 6 6.02 -9.20 -38.27
C LEU A 6 7.54 -9.28 -38.29
N GLN A 7 8.22 -8.23 -38.77
CA GLN A 7 9.67 -8.14 -38.70
C GLN A 7 10.10 -7.38 -37.43
N GLU A 8 9.65 -7.87 -36.27
CA GLU A 8 10.24 -7.48 -34.99
C GLU A 8 11.74 -7.82 -35.05
N ARG A 9 12.59 -6.80 -34.89
CA ARG A 9 14.03 -7.01 -34.78
C ARG A 9 14.29 -7.88 -33.55
N THR A 10 14.57 -9.16 -33.79
CA THR A 10 14.90 -10.22 -32.83
C THR A 10 16.28 -10.07 -32.19
N GLU A 11 17.00 -8.98 -32.47
CA GLU A 11 18.30 -8.70 -31.86
C GLU A 11 18.14 -8.02 -30.52
N GLU A 12 18.76 -8.61 -29.51
CA GLU A 12 18.90 -7.97 -28.20
C GLU A 12 19.43 -6.54 -28.35
N PRO A 13 18.82 -5.55 -27.67
CA PRO A 13 19.28 -4.17 -27.78
C PRO A 13 20.73 -4.11 -27.33
N THR A 14 21.60 -3.56 -28.19
CA THR A 14 23.03 -3.35 -27.90
C THR A 14 23.19 -2.61 -26.57
N PRO A 15 24.28 -2.84 -25.81
CA PRO A 15 24.46 -2.25 -24.48
C PRO A 15 24.31 -0.72 -24.48
N ARG A 16 24.76 -0.05 -25.56
CA ARG A 16 24.58 1.40 -25.77
C ARG A 16 23.11 1.82 -25.91
N ARG A 17 22.27 1.05 -26.62
CA ARG A 17 20.82 1.31 -26.73
C ARG A 17 20.08 1.11 -25.40
N ARG A 18 20.50 0.12 -24.59
CA ARG A 18 19.92 -0.10 -23.25
C ARG A 18 20.24 1.07 -22.30
N GLU A 19 21.45 1.60 -22.37
CA GLU A 19 21.86 2.75 -21.56
C GLU A 19 21.12 4.03 -21.99
N GLU A 20 20.97 4.27 -23.30
CA GLU A 20 20.18 5.39 -23.84
C GLU A 20 18.69 5.30 -23.44
N ALA A 21 18.09 4.11 -23.49
CA ALA A 21 16.72 3.90 -23.01
C ALA A 21 16.58 4.19 -21.50
N ARG A 22 17.57 3.79 -20.69
CA ARG A 22 17.62 4.14 -19.25
C ARG A 22 17.76 5.65 -19.03
N LYS A 23 18.62 6.36 -19.79
CA LYS A 23 18.76 7.82 -19.73
C LYS A 23 17.46 8.56 -20.09
N ARG A 24 16.66 7.98 -20.99
CA ARG A 24 15.31 8.44 -21.35
C ARG A 24 14.23 8.05 -20.33
N GLY A 25 14.59 7.37 -19.23
CA GLY A 25 13.71 6.91 -18.16
C GLY A 25 12.85 5.70 -18.50
N GLN A 26 13.10 5.02 -19.62
CA GLN A 26 12.37 3.83 -20.04
C GLN A 26 12.98 2.60 -19.35
N VAL A 27 12.50 2.31 -18.15
CA VAL A 27 12.89 1.10 -17.39
C VAL A 27 11.66 0.29 -17.06
N VAL A 28 11.72 -1.00 -17.39
CA VAL A 28 10.66 -1.96 -17.09
C VAL A 28 10.54 -2.09 -15.58
N LYS A 29 9.36 -1.82 -15.04
CA LYS A 29 9.03 -1.93 -13.62
C LYS A 29 7.79 -2.80 -13.46
N SER A 30 7.83 -3.74 -12.54
CA SER A 30 6.66 -4.58 -12.21
C SER A 30 5.85 -3.91 -11.12
N ARG A 31 4.66 -3.41 -11.47
CA ARG A 31 3.74 -2.80 -10.50
C ARG A 31 3.29 -3.78 -9.41
N GLU A 32 3.17 -5.06 -9.76
CA GLU A 32 2.74 -6.11 -8.83
C GLU A 32 3.79 -6.39 -7.76
N LEU A 33 5.07 -6.49 -8.15
CA LEU A 33 6.15 -6.76 -7.22
C LEU A 33 6.28 -5.66 -6.17
N SER A 34 6.17 -4.39 -6.59
CA SER A 34 6.12 -3.25 -5.66
C SER A 34 4.97 -3.40 -4.67
N SER A 35 3.78 -3.70 -5.18
CA SER A 35 2.57 -3.77 -4.36
C SER A 35 2.66 -4.90 -3.33
N VAL A 36 3.08 -6.09 -3.74
CA VAL A 36 3.23 -7.26 -2.86
C VAL A 36 4.29 -7.03 -1.80
N ALA A 37 5.45 -6.46 -2.17
CA ALA A 37 6.53 -6.20 -1.21
C ALA A 37 6.11 -5.17 -0.15
N ILE A 38 5.51 -4.06 -0.57
CA ILE A 38 5.07 -2.99 0.33
C ILE A 38 3.93 -3.49 1.24
N LEU A 39 2.91 -4.14 0.68
CA LEU A 39 1.79 -4.68 1.46
C LEU A 39 2.24 -5.79 2.42
N GLY A 40 3.12 -6.69 1.95
CA GLY A 40 3.67 -7.76 2.76
C GLY A 40 4.45 -7.22 3.95
N VAL A 41 5.44 -6.35 3.72
CA VAL A 41 6.24 -5.78 4.81
C VAL A 41 5.37 -4.92 5.73
N GLY A 42 4.44 -4.12 5.19
CA GLY A 42 3.49 -3.36 5.99
C GLY A 42 2.67 -4.26 6.90
N PHE A 43 2.08 -5.33 6.37
CA PHE A 43 1.28 -6.27 7.15
C PHE A 43 2.09 -7.00 8.23
N PHE A 44 3.26 -7.55 7.89
CA PHE A 44 4.08 -8.28 8.85
C PHE A 44 4.63 -7.36 9.95
N SER A 45 5.13 -6.18 9.59
CA SER A 45 5.62 -5.21 10.57
C SER A 45 4.49 -4.69 11.46
N PHE A 46 3.27 -4.52 10.92
CA PHE A 46 2.08 -4.17 11.70
C PHE A 46 1.74 -5.24 12.74
N ILE A 47 1.77 -6.53 12.36
CA ILE A 47 1.53 -7.63 13.31
C ILE A 47 2.59 -7.64 14.41
N LEU A 48 3.87 -7.52 14.06
CA LEU A 48 4.96 -7.53 15.03
C LEU A 48 4.88 -6.34 16.01
N LEU A 49 4.47 -5.17 15.51
CA LEU A 49 4.33 -3.95 16.31
C LEU A 49 2.93 -3.80 16.95
N SER A 50 2.01 -4.72 16.70
CA SER A 50 0.61 -4.61 17.13
C SER A 50 0.47 -4.45 18.64
N TYR A 51 1.25 -5.17 19.43
CA TYR A 51 1.28 -5.04 20.89
C TYR A 51 1.67 -3.63 21.33
N VAL A 52 2.72 -3.06 20.72
CA VAL A 52 3.20 -1.71 21.04
C VAL A 52 2.15 -0.68 20.65
N PHE A 53 1.55 -0.82 19.47
CA PHE A 53 0.49 0.07 18.99
C PHE A 53 -0.73 0.03 19.92
N PHE A 54 -1.17 -1.18 20.29
CA PHE A 54 -2.32 -1.37 21.16
C PHE A 54 -2.09 -0.82 22.57
N HIS A 55 -0.95 -1.15 23.19
CA HIS A 55 -0.61 -0.65 24.52
C HIS A 55 -0.62 0.88 24.58
N GLN A 56 -0.03 1.51 23.56
CA GLN A 56 0.10 2.96 23.51
C GLN A 56 -1.23 3.65 23.17
N PHE A 57 -2.05 3.03 22.32
CA PHE A 57 -3.44 3.43 22.11
C PHE A 57 -4.22 3.44 23.44
N CYS A 58 -4.13 2.37 24.22
CA CYS A 58 -4.76 2.28 25.54
C CYS A 58 -4.25 3.36 26.50
N LEU A 59 -2.95 3.68 26.50
CA LEU A 59 -2.40 4.75 27.33
C LEU A 59 -2.95 6.14 26.96
N VAL A 60 -3.08 6.44 25.67
CA VAL A 60 -3.68 7.70 25.21
C VAL A 60 -5.15 7.78 25.62
N PHE A 61 -5.89 6.69 25.44
CA PHE A 61 -7.29 6.60 25.87
C PHE A 61 -7.43 6.78 27.39
N TYR A 62 -6.63 6.06 28.18
CA TYR A 62 -6.64 6.18 29.63
C TYR A 62 -6.38 7.62 30.10
N LYS A 63 -5.41 8.30 29.48
CA LYS A 63 -5.12 9.71 29.80
C LYS A 63 -6.25 10.64 29.37
N ALA A 64 -6.82 10.44 28.18
CA ALA A 64 -7.93 11.24 27.68
C ALA A 64 -9.17 11.14 28.58
N PHE A 65 -9.55 9.92 28.97
CA PHE A 65 -10.70 9.69 29.85
C PHE A 65 -10.47 10.18 31.27
N ASN A 66 -9.26 10.01 31.84
CA ASN A 66 -8.97 10.58 33.17
C ASN A 66 -8.95 12.10 33.16
N SER A 67 -8.41 12.74 32.12
CA SER A 67 -8.43 14.20 32.01
C SER A 67 -9.84 14.80 31.85
N TYR A 68 -10.84 14.02 31.43
CA TYR A 68 -12.22 14.50 31.36
C TYR A 68 -12.85 14.65 32.75
N TYR A 69 -12.39 13.89 33.75
CA TYR A 69 -12.87 13.98 35.14
C TYR A 69 -12.20 15.10 35.95
N PHE A 70 -11.08 15.66 35.47
CA PHE A 70 -10.33 16.74 36.11
C PHE A 70 -10.34 17.97 35.21
N ASP A 71 -11.24 18.92 35.48
CA ASP A 71 -11.36 20.27 34.91
C ASP A 71 -10.67 20.53 33.54
N LEU A 72 -11.49 20.78 32.51
CA LEU A 72 -11.04 21.17 31.18
C LEU A 72 -10.41 22.58 31.19
N ASN A 73 -9.18 22.66 31.68
CA ASN A 73 -8.34 23.85 31.61
C ASN A 73 -7.33 23.73 30.46
N LEU A 74 -6.84 24.88 29.98
CA LEU A 74 -5.89 25.00 28.87
C LEU A 74 -4.61 24.18 29.11
N ALA A 75 -4.15 24.07 30.36
CA ALA A 75 -3.00 23.26 30.73
C ALA A 75 -3.23 21.75 30.50
N THR A 76 -4.42 21.24 30.88
CA THR A 76 -4.83 19.84 30.68
C THR A 76 -4.94 19.53 29.18
N PHE A 77 -5.53 20.45 28.41
CA PHE A 77 -5.64 20.34 26.96
C PHE A 77 -4.28 20.29 26.25
N LEU A 78 -3.34 21.16 26.62
CA LEU A 78 -1.99 21.17 26.04
C LEU A 78 -1.21 19.90 26.38
N SER A 79 -1.35 19.38 27.61
CA SER A 79 -0.70 18.14 28.04
C SER A 79 -1.21 16.91 27.27
N LEU A 80 -2.53 16.82 27.05
CA LEU A 80 -3.14 15.78 26.22
C LEU A 80 -2.67 15.86 24.78
N ASN A 81 -2.71 17.04 24.16
CA ASN A 81 -2.24 17.23 22.79
C ASN A 81 -0.76 16.87 22.63
N LYS A 82 0.09 17.27 23.58
CA LYS A 82 1.51 16.89 23.58
C LYS A 82 1.68 15.38 23.67
N THR A 83 0.88 14.70 24.49
CA THR A 83 0.92 13.23 24.62
C THR A 83 0.50 12.55 23.32
N ILE A 84 -0.59 13.00 22.70
CA ILE A 84 -1.08 12.47 21.41
C ILE A 84 -0.04 12.72 20.31
N PHE A 85 0.52 13.93 20.25
CA PHE A 85 1.52 14.30 19.26
C PHE A 85 2.79 13.45 19.40
N LEU A 86 3.29 13.28 20.62
CA LEU A 86 4.44 12.41 20.88
C LEU A 86 4.13 10.94 20.55
N PHE A 87 2.92 10.47 20.81
CA PHE A 87 2.48 9.13 20.43
C PHE A 87 2.51 8.94 18.91
N VAL A 88 1.85 9.85 18.18
CA VAL A 88 1.79 9.82 16.71
C VAL A 88 3.20 9.83 16.13
N PHE A 89 4.05 10.78 16.54
CA PHE A 89 5.38 10.88 15.99
C PHE A 89 6.31 9.72 16.40
N LYS A 90 6.26 9.25 17.65
CA LYS A 90 7.20 8.22 18.10
C LYS A 90 6.91 6.84 17.48
N ILE A 91 5.68 6.61 17.04
CA ILE A 91 5.22 5.28 16.63
C ILE A 91 4.85 5.22 15.16
N LEU A 92 4.10 6.20 14.64
CA LEU A 92 3.75 6.23 13.22
C LEU A 92 4.95 6.63 12.36
N LEU A 93 5.76 7.60 12.80
CA LEU A 93 6.93 8.04 12.01
C LEU A 93 7.90 6.89 11.68
N PRO A 94 8.40 6.08 12.64
CA PRO A 94 9.30 4.97 12.30
C PRO A 94 8.62 3.91 11.43
N TYR A 95 7.32 3.69 11.59
CA TYR A 95 6.56 2.77 10.75
C TYR A 95 6.44 3.28 9.30
N PHE A 96 6.12 4.56 9.11
CA PHE A 96 6.10 5.19 7.79
C PHE A 96 7.49 5.24 7.14
N LEU A 97 8.53 5.52 7.93
CA LEU A 97 9.91 5.47 7.47
C LEU A 97 10.28 4.07 6.99
N LEU A 98 9.92 3.03 7.75
CA LEU A 98 10.15 1.63 7.36
C LEU A 98 9.49 1.30 6.02
N ILE A 99 8.20 1.62 5.86
CA ILE A 99 7.47 1.36 4.60
C ILE A 99 8.08 2.15 3.44
N SER A 100 8.43 3.42 3.67
CA SER A 100 9.05 4.28 2.65
C SER A 100 10.41 3.73 2.22
N LEU A 101 11.21 3.25 3.18
CA LEU A 101 12.53 2.68 2.93
C LEU A 101 12.42 1.39 2.10
N VAL A 102 11.44 0.54 2.41
CA VAL A 102 11.12 -0.65 1.59
C VAL A 102 10.71 -0.25 0.18
N ALA A 103 9.84 0.75 0.02
CA ALA A 103 9.43 1.23 -1.29
C ALA A 103 10.62 1.74 -2.12
N ILE A 104 11.55 2.47 -1.49
CA ILE A 104 12.79 2.94 -2.12
C ILE A 104 13.69 1.76 -2.51
N ILE A 105 13.91 0.79 -1.61
CA ILE A 105 14.72 -0.40 -1.91
C ILE A 105 14.14 -1.17 -3.09
N VAL A 106 12.84 -1.44 -3.06
CA VAL A 106 12.14 -2.16 -4.13
C VAL A 106 12.24 -1.41 -5.45
N TYR A 107 12.14 -0.08 -5.41
CA TYR A 107 12.38 0.77 -6.57
C TYR A 107 13.81 0.65 -7.11
N LEU A 108 14.82 0.73 -6.24
CA LEU A 108 16.23 0.65 -6.62
C LEU A 108 16.57 -0.73 -7.21
N ILE A 109 16.04 -1.80 -6.62
CA ILE A 109 16.21 -3.17 -7.14
C ILE A 109 15.58 -3.31 -8.52
N GLN A 110 14.32 -2.89 -8.68
CA GLN A 110 13.63 -2.97 -9.97
C GLN A 110 14.28 -2.12 -11.07
N THR A 111 14.95 -1.03 -10.68
CA THR A 111 15.62 -0.14 -11.63
C THR A 111 17.09 -0.43 -11.85
N GLY A 112 17.69 -1.36 -11.09
CA GLY A 112 19.11 -1.69 -11.14
C GLY A 112 20.02 -0.55 -10.66
N GLY A 113 19.70 0.07 -9.53
CA GLY A 113 20.50 1.14 -8.89
C GLY A 113 19.93 2.56 -9.02
N GLY A 114 18.68 2.71 -9.47
CA GLY A 114 18.07 4.02 -9.74
C GLY A 114 18.29 4.48 -11.18
N VAL A 115 17.40 5.37 -11.64
CA VAL A 115 17.43 5.94 -12.99
C VAL A 115 17.35 7.44 -12.85
N TRP A 116 18.46 8.11 -13.11
CA TRP A 116 18.53 9.56 -13.22
C TRP A 116 18.29 9.94 -14.67
N ALA A 117 17.05 10.32 -14.98
CA ALA A 117 16.62 10.69 -16.33
C ALA A 117 16.24 12.16 -16.36
N GLU A 118 17.23 13.04 -16.52
CA GLU A 118 17.03 14.49 -16.62
C GLU A 118 16.09 14.86 -17.78
N GLU A 119 16.16 14.13 -18.89
CA GLU A 119 15.27 14.29 -20.05
C GLU A 119 13.78 14.02 -19.77
N VAL A 120 13.45 13.35 -18.65
CA VAL A 120 12.07 13.06 -18.25
C VAL A 120 11.46 14.18 -17.42
N ILE A 121 12.29 14.99 -16.78
CA ILE A 121 11.89 16.13 -15.93
C ILE A 121 11.44 17.32 -16.80
N GLY A 122 11.83 17.36 -18.08
CA GLY A 122 11.36 18.35 -19.04
C GLY A 122 9.86 18.22 -19.35
N PHE A 123 9.17 19.36 -19.43
CA PHE A 123 7.75 19.43 -19.79
C PHE A 123 7.56 19.09 -21.28
N LYS A 124 7.08 17.88 -21.58
CA LYS A 124 6.84 17.42 -22.96
C LYS A 124 5.35 17.45 -23.29
N PHE A 125 4.92 18.37 -24.16
CA PHE A 125 3.53 18.52 -24.60
C PHE A 125 2.96 17.27 -25.27
N GLU A 126 3.81 16.46 -25.91
CA GLU A 126 3.45 15.18 -26.52
C GLU A 126 2.83 14.19 -25.53
N ARG A 127 3.19 14.26 -24.23
CA ARG A 127 2.63 13.37 -23.19
C ARG A 127 1.20 13.73 -22.77
N ILE A 128 0.68 14.89 -23.16
CA ILE A 128 -0.63 15.41 -22.76
C ILE A 128 -1.69 15.16 -23.85
N ASN A 129 -1.36 14.52 -24.97
CA ASN A 129 -2.33 14.28 -26.03
C ASN A 129 -3.46 13.34 -25.59
N PRO A 130 -4.72 13.81 -25.46
CA PRO A 130 -5.84 13.01 -24.96
C PRO A 130 -6.20 11.85 -25.91
N VAL A 131 -5.93 11.99 -27.22
CA VAL A 131 -6.26 10.96 -28.23
C VAL A 131 -5.40 9.71 -28.05
N GLU A 132 -4.09 9.89 -27.78
CA GLU A 132 -3.21 8.76 -27.44
C GLU A 132 -3.57 8.13 -26.10
N GLY A 133 -4.05 8.92 -25.14
CA GLY A 133 -4.59 8.43 -23.88
C GLY A 133 -5.76 7.47 -24.11
N PHE A 134 -6.76 7.86 -24.90
CA PHE A 134 -7.90 7.00 -25.26
C PHE A 134 -7.47 5.73 -25.99
N LYS A 135 -6.51 5.82 -26.92
CA LYS A 135 -5.98 4.64 -27.61
C LYS A 135 -5.28 3.66 -26.66
N ARG A 136 -4.63 4.15 -25.59
CA ARG A 136 -4.04 3.29 -24.55
C ARG A 136 -5.11 2.55 -23.73
N PHE A 137 -6.25 3.17 -23.45
CA PHE A 137 -7.38 2.49 -22.78
C PHE A 137 -7.97 1.36 -23.62
N PHE A 138 -8.00 1.49 -24.96
CA PHE A 138 -8.45 0.44 -25.89
C PHE A 138 -7.32 -0.47 -26.41
N SER A 139 -6.19 -0.53 -25.72
CA SER A 139 -5.09 -1.42 -26.10
C SER A 139 -5.30 -2.84 -25.57
N LEU A 140 -4.75 -3.85 -26.27
CA LEU A 140 -4.70 -5.24 -25.77
C LEU A 140 -4.06 -5.33 -24.38
N THR A 141 -3.05 -4.50 -24.13
CA THR A 141 -2.40 -4.39 -22.82
C THR A 141 -3.39 -3.98 -21.72
N ALA A 142 -4.28 -3.01 -21.99
CA ALA A 142 -5.29 -2.59 -21.02
C ALA A 142 -6.33 -3.69 -20.75
N LEU A 143 -6.71 -4.47 -21.77
CA LEU A 143 -7.58 -5.64 -21.60
C LEU A 143 -6.92 -6.70 -20.69
N PHE A 144 -5.65 -7.02 -20.91
CA PHE A 144 -4.92 -7.94 -20.03
C PHE A 144 -4.79 -7.43 -18.60
N GLU A 145 -4.56 -6.13 -18.39
CA GLU A 145 -4.56 -5.53 -17.05
C GLU A 145 -5.94 -5.63 -16.38
N LEU A 146 -7.03 -5.41 -17.13
CA LEU A 146 -8.40 -5.58 -16.64
C LEU A 146 -8.69 -7.02 -16.20
N VAL A 147 -8.35 -7.99 -17.05
CA VAL A 147 -8.55 -9.41 -16.72
C VAL A 147 -7.75 -9.80 -15.48
N LYS A 148 -6.49 -9.38 -15.38
CA LYS A 148 -5.67 -9.62 -14.17
C LYS A 148 -6.30 -8.97 -12.93
N ALA A 149 -6.83 -7.75 -13.04
CA ALA A 149 -7.47 -7.07 -11.93
C ALA A 149 -8.75 -7.80 -11.47
N LEU A 150 -9.62 -8.22 -12.41
CA LEU A 150 -10.83 -8.98 -12.11
C LEU A 150 -10.52 -10.32 -11.44
N LEU A 151 -9.52 -11.06 -11.95
CA LEU A 151 -9.09 -12.31 -11.34
C LEU A 151 -8.61 -12.10 -9.90
N LYS A 152 -7.83 -11.06 -9.63
CA LYS A 152 -7.41 -10.74 -8.25
C LYS A 152 -8.61 -10.46 -7.34
N ILE A 153 -9.58 -9.68 -7.81
CA ILE A 153 -10.78 -9.36 -7.03
C ILE A 153 -11.57 -10.64 -6.71
N LEU A 154 -11.76 -11.53 -7.69
CA LEU A 154 -12.46 -12.79 -7.50
C LEU A 154 -11.73 -13.70 -6.51
N ILE A 155 -10.40 -13.80 -6.60
CA ILE A 155 -9.59 -14.58 -5.66
C ILE A 155 -9.72 -14.01 -4.25
N ILE A 156 -9.54 -12.69 -4.08
CA ILE A 156 -9.64 -12.04 -2.76
C ILE A 156 -11.04 -12.25 -2.19
N ALA A 157 -12.10 -11.96 -2.97
CA ALA A 157 -13.48 -12.13 -2.53
C ALA A 157 -13.80 -13.59 -2.16
N GLY A 158 -13.34 -14.55 -2.96
CA GLY A 158 -13.52 -15.98 -2.70
C GLY A 158 -12.83 -16.44 -1.43
N VAL A 159 -11.55 -16.04 -1.23
CA VAL A 159 -10.79 -16.36 -0.01
C VAL A 159 -11.43 -15.71 1.21
N THR A 160 -11.80 -14.43 1.12
CA THR A 160 -12.49 -13.72 2.20
C THR A 160 -13.80 -14.39 2.55
N TYR A 161 -14.64 -14.73 1.56
CA TYR A 161 -15.90 -15.44 1.77
C TYR A 161 -15.68 -16.79 2.46
N TRP A 162 -14.68 -17.56 2.01
CA TRP A 162 -14.36 -18.87 2.59
C TRP A 162 -13.91 -18.76 4.05
N ILE A 163 -13.02 -17.81 4.37
CA ILE A 163 -12.57 -17.55 5.74
C ILE A 163 -13.76 -17.12 6.59
N VAL A 164 -14.52 -16.11 6.15
CA VAL A 164 -15.66 -15.61 6.93
C VAL A 164 -16.68 -16.72 7.17
N SER A 165 -17.09 -17.47 6.15
CA SER A 165 -18.06 -18.55 6.30
C SER A 165 -17.57 -19.66 7.26
N LYS A 166 -16.26 -19.92 7.30
CA LYS A 166 -15.66 -20.94 8.20
C LYS A 166 -15.62 -20.48 9.65
N TYR A 167 -15.27 -19.22 9.90
CA TYR A 167 -15.05 -18.72 11.26
C TYR A 167 -16.28 -18.00 11.86
N MET A 168 -17.21 -17.52 11.04
CA MET A 168 -18.42 -16.83 11.48
C MET A 168 -19.28 -17.67 12.44
N PRO A 169 -19.48 -18.99 12.26
CA PRO A 169 -20.20 -19.81 13.24
C PRO A 169 -19.51 -19.86 14.61
N ASN A 170 -18.18 -19.83 14.64
CA ASN A 170 -17.40 -19.87 15.88
C ASN A 170 -17.48 -18.53 16.62
N TYR A 171 -17.33 -17.41 15.91
CA TYR A 171 -17.46 -16.08 16.51
C TYR A 171 -18.87 -15.80 17.01
N PHE A 172 -19.90 -16.24 16.29
CA PHE A 172 -21.28 -16.07 16.71
C PHE A 172 -21.58 -16.84 18.01
N LYS A 173 -21.07 -18.07 18.15
CA LYS A 173 -21.20 -18.86 19.38
C LYS A 173 -20.46 -18.24 20.57
N THR A 174 -19.22 -17.76 20.39
CA THR A 174 -18.47 -17.11 21.47
C THR A 174 -19.07 -15.77 21.88
N PHE A 175 -19.57 -14.99 20.92
CA PHE A 175 -20.22 -13.70 21.19
C PHE A 175 -21.56 -13.88 21.92
N TRP A 176 -22.40 -14.82 21.46
CA TRP A 176 -23.72 -15.04 22.07
C TRP A 176 -23.64 -15.79 23.39
N GLY A 177 -22.74 -16.78 23.52
CA GLY A 177 -22.53 -17.53 24.77
C GLY A 177 -22.05 -16.63 25.92
N ARG A 178 -21.14 -15.68 25.63
CA ARG A 178 -20.64 -14.72 26.64
C ARG A 178 -21.67 -13.63 26.98
N CYS A 179 -22.57 -13.29 26.05
CA CYS A 179 -23.67 -12.37 26.28
C CYS A 179 -24.77 -13.00 27.17
N SER A 180 -25.04 -14.30 27.02
CA SER A 180 -25.99 -15.03 27.90
C SER A 180 -25.51 -15.12 29.36
N LEU A 181 -24.20 -15.32 29.58
CA LEU A 181 -23.59 -15.33 30.91
C LEU A 181 -23.60 -13.95 31.59
N PHE A 182 -23.54 -12.87 30.83
CA PHE A 182 -23.60 -11.51 31.38
C PHE A 182 -25.02 -11.09 31.78
N SER A 183 -26.06 -11.73 31.24
CA SER A 183 -27.46 -11.46 31.61
C SER A 183 -27.94 -12.18 32.88
N ILE A 184 -27.18 -13.15 33.37
CA ILE A 184 -27.54 -13.96 34.57
C ILE A 184 -26.87 -13.38 35.84
N GLN A 185 -25.99 -12.38 35.69
CA GLN A 185 -25.18 -11.83 36.78
C GLN A 185 -25.53 -10.38 37.16
N PHE A 186 -26.70 -9.89 36.76
CA PHE A 186 -27.31 -8.63 37.19
C PHE A 186 -28.73 -8.86 37.72
#